data_AF-A0A961UHW0-F1
#
_entry.id   AF-A0A961UHW0-F1
#
_cell.length_a   1.000
_cell.length_b   1.000
_cell.length_c   1.000
_cell.angle_alpha   90.00
_cell.angle_beta   90.00
_cell.angle_gamma   90.00
#
_symmetry.space_group_name_H-M   'P 1'
#
loop_
_entity.id
_entity.type
_entity.pdbx_description
1 polymer ?
#
loop_
_entity_poly.entity_id
_entity_poly.type
_entity_poly.pdbx_seq_one_letter_code
_entity_poly.pdbx_strand_id
1 'polypeptide(L)' 'MNDHYYHIAGLAGFIIAGFIFVAVGIRFGDMLTVIGSVVWIISCLIWLIPLLRTK' A
#
# COMPACT_ATOMS: atom_id res chain seq x y z
N MET A 1 13.49 6.59 19.16
CA MET A 1 13.14 6.38 17.73
C MET A 1 11.70 6.82 17.58
N ASN A 2 11.38 7.70 16.63
CA ASN A 2 9.97 8.10 16.43
C ASN A 2 9.28 7.02 15.58
N ASP A 3 8.69 6.02 16.25
CA ASP A 3 8.00 4.88 15.64
C ASP A 3 6.96 5.32 14.59
N HIS A 4 6.39 6.50 14.77
CA HIS A 4 5.47 7.14 13.84
C HIS A 4 6.06 7.35 12.44
N TYR A 5 7.32 7.80 12.33
CA TYR A 5 7.97 8.02 11.04
C TYR A 5 8.28 6.69 10.34
N TYR A 6 8.65 5.66 11.09
CA TYR A 6 8.88 4.32 10.54
C TYR A 6 7.58 3.70 10.03
N HIS A 7 6.46 3.90 10.73
CA HIS A 7 5.16 3.43 10.26
C HIS A 7 4.74 4.13 8.96
N ILE A 8 4.92 5.46 8.85
CA ILE A 8 4.62 6.21 7.63
C ILE A 8 5.55 5.76 6.47
N ALA A 9 6.85 5.65 6.72
CA ALA A 9 7.81 5.21 5.71
C ALA A 9 7.54 3.78 5.22
N GLY A 10 7.19 2.87 6.14
CA GLY A 10 6.79 1.51 5.80
C GLY A 10 5.52 1.47 4.97
N LEU A 11 4.49 2.22 5.35
CA LEU A 11 3.25 2.31 4.57
C LEU A 11 3.46 2.90 3.18
N ALA A 12 4.31 3.92 3.06
CA ALA A 12 4.66 4.51 1.77
C ALA A 12 5.36 3.48 0.87
N GLY A 13 6.30 2.71 1.43
CA GLY A 13 6.93 1.59 0.73
C GLY A 13 5.94 0.52 0.25
N PHE A 14 4.96 0.17 1.09
CA PHE A 14 3.92 -0.78 0.73
C PHE A 14 3.00 -0.28 -0.38
N ILE A 15 2.64 1.00 -0.38
CA ILE A 15 1.85 1.60 -1.47
C ILE A 15 2.62 1.52 -2.79
N ILE A 16 3.92 1.87 -2.78
CA ILE A 16 4.78 1.79 -3.98
C ILE A 16 4.87 0.34 -4.49
N ALA A 17 5.08 -0.64 -3.60
CA ALA A 17 5.09 -2.05 -3.96
C ALA A 17 3.74 -2.49 -4.57
N GLY A 18 2.62 -2.04 -4.01
CA GLY A 18 1.29 -2.30 -4.54
C GLY A 18 1.13 -1.83 -5.99
N PHE A 19 1.61 -0.63 -6.34
CA PHE A 19 1.59 -0.15 -7.73
C PHE A 19 2.42 -1.01 -8.68
N ILE A 20 3.58 -1.51 -8.22
CA ILE A 20 4.42 -2.41 -9.01
C ILE A 20 3.68 -3.75 -9.25
N PHE A 21 3.04 -4.30 -8.23
CA PHE A 21 2.26 -5.54 -8.37
C PHE A 21 1.03 -5.38 -9.26
N VAL A 22 0.35 -4.23 -9.22
CA VAL A 22 -0.71 -3.90 -10.19
C VAL A 22 -0.14 -3.90 -11.62
N ALA A 23 0.97 -3.20 -11.86
CA ALA A 23 1.59 -3.12 -13.19
C ALA A 23 2.04 -4.49 -13.72
N VAL A 24 2.59 -5.34 -12.84
CA VAL A 24 2.95 -6.72 -13.16
C VAL A 24 1.69 -7.56 -13.44
N GLY A 25 0.67 -7.49 -12.58
CA GLY A 25 -0.58 -8.24 -12.75
C GLY A 25 -1.28 -7.92 -14.07
N ILE A 26 -1.30 -6.64 -14.48
CA ILE A 26 -1.83 -6.22 -15.79
C ILE A 26 -0.99 -6.82 -16.93
N ARG A 27 0.34 -6.83 -16.81
CA ARG A 27 1.24 -7.36 -17.85
C ARG A 27 1.10 -8.87 -18.03
N PHE A 28 0.85 -9.61 -16.96
CA PHE A 28 0.68 -11.07 -16.98
C PHE A 28 -0.79 -11.51 -17.20
N GLY A 29 -1.73 -10.57 -17.27
CA GLY A 29 -3.16 -10.86 -17.42
C GLY A 29 -3.79 -11.50 -16.18
N ASP A 30 -3.11 -11.44 -15.04
CA ASP A 30 -3.57 -12.03 -13.79
C ASP A 30 -4.45 -11.03 -13.03
N MET A 31 -5.75 -11.10 -13.33
CA MET A 31 -6.78 -10.30 -12.66
C MET A 31 -6.78 -10.50 -11.14
N LEU A 32 -6.41 -11.67 -10.64
CA LEU A 32 -6.41 -11.95 -9.21
C LEU A 32 -5.30 -11.15 -8.51
N THR A 33 -4.11 -11.09 -9.10
CA THR A 33 -3.00 -10.27 -8.64
C THR A 33 -3.35 -8.77 -8.68
N VAL A 34 -4.04 -8.31 -9.73
CA VAL A 34 -4.48 -6.90 -9.84
C VAL A 34 -5.48 -6.56 -8.73
N ILE A 35 -6.51 -7.38 -8.54
CA ILE A 35 -7.53 -7.16 -7.51
C ILE A 35 -6.91 -7.19 -6.11
N GLY A 36 -6.05 -8.18 -5.83
CA GLY A 36 -5.35 -8.28 -4.55
C GLY A 36 -4.50 -7.05 -4.25
N SER A 37 -3.80 -6.54 -5.26
CA SER A 37 -2.96 -5.33 -5.13
C SER A 37 -3.79 -4.07 -4.92
N VAL A 38 -4.94 -3.94 -5.57
CA VAL A 38 -5.87 -2.81 -5.36
C VAL A 38 -6.42 -2.83 -3.93
N VAL A 39 -6.87 -3.99 -3.45
CA VAL A 39 -7.36 -4.15 -2.07
C VAL A 39 -6.23 -3.80 -1.08
N TRP A 40 -5.01 -4.25 -1.35
CA TRP A 40 -3.84 -3.95 -0.51
C TRP A 40 -3.55 -2.46 -0.42
N ILE A 41 -3.52 -1.73 -1.55
CA ILE A 41 -3.32 -0.28 -1.58
C ILE A 41 -4.41 0.44 -0.76
N ILE A 42 -5.67 0.00 -0.90
CA ILE A 42 -6.80 0.58 -0.14
C ILE A 42 -6.61 0.32 1.36
N SER A 43 -6.22 -0.88 1.78
CA SER A 43 -5.92 -1.19 3.18
C SER A 43 -4.78 -0.34 3.73
N CYS A 44 -3.71 -0.13 2.95
CA CYS A 44 -2.63 0.79 3.31
C CYS A 44 -3.15 2.22 3.49
N LEU A 45 -3.99 2.73 2.59
CA LEU A 45 -4.58 4.06 2.72
C LEU A 45 -5.47 4.20 3.96
N ILE A 46 -6.31 3.19 4.26
CA ILE A 46 -7.15 3.16 5.46
C ILE A 46 -6.29 3.23 6.72
N TRP A 47 -5.15 2.54 6.74
CA TRP A 47 -4.24 2.55 7.89
C TRP A 47 -3.42 3.84 8.00
N LEU A 48 -3.20 4.53 6.87
CA LEU A 48 -2.50 5.82 6.84
C LEU A 48 -3.33 6.94 7.49
N ILE A 49 -4.66 6.91 7.35
CA ILE A 49 -5.58 7.93 7.87
C ILE A 49 -5.48 8.12 9.40
N PRO A 50 -5.63 7.09 10.26
CA PRO A 50 -5.53 7.25 11.71
C PRO A 50 -4.10 7.60 12.16
N LEU A 51 -3.09 7.18 11.39
CA LEU A 51 -1.69 7.51 11.67
C LEU A 51 -1.44 9.01 11.43
N LEU A 52 -1.89 9.57 10.30
CA LEU A 52 -1.82 11.01 10.02
C LEU A 52 -2.71 11.86 10.94
N ARG A 53 -3.80 11.28 11.47
CA ARG A 53 -4.75 11.97 12.35
C ARG A 53 -4.34 11.92 13.83
N THR A 54 -3.40 11.04 14.19
CA THR A 54 -2.70 11.08 15.48
C THR A 54 -1.84 12.34 15.51
N LYS A 55 -2.37 13.38 16.14
CA LYS A 55 -1.66 14.62 16.44
C LYS A 55 -1.63 14.80 17.95
#